data_AF-A0A8T5PMP3-F1
#
_entry.id   AF-A0A8T5PMP3-F1
#
_cell.length_a   1.000
_cell.length_b   1.000
_cell.length_c   1.000
_cell.angle_alpha   90.00
_cell.angle_beta   90.00
_cell.angle_gamma   90.00
#
_symmetry.space_group_name_H-M   'P 1'
#
loop_
_entity.id
_entity.type
_entity.pdbx_description
1 polymer ?
#
loop_
_entity_poly.entity_id
_entity_poly.type
_entity_poly.pdbx_seq_one_letter_code
_entity_poly.pdbx_strand_id
1 'polypeptide(L)'
;SVDASLWLFDAIYKYYLETEDLEFIMQIYDKLKSIIAFYMNGTKGISMDKDFLIYSSAGMTWMDAFVDGKAVTPREGKAVEIQALWYNALKIMEFFARKIDSKSSYSYAIFAENVKENFLKTFWNGNYLKDTDKDDTIRPNQLVALNLPFVMVEKEMKDSILKVVRENLITEFGVRTLPKNHKNFCGNYSGGLKERDLAYHNGTIWPWLFGLIGNKEEIKKFVEMEINRYGLGCISELIDGDHPFESKGCISQAWSVGKILEKMNS
;
A
#
# COMPACT_ATOMS: atom_id res chain seq x y z
N SER A 1 -6.15 11.93 3.26
CA SER A 1 -5.69 10.95 2.27
C SER A 1 -6.80 9.93 2.02
N VAL A 2 -6.70 9.14 0.96
CA VAL A 2 -7.69 8.09 0.59
C VAL A 2 -7.35 6.71 1.18
N ASP A 3 -6.15 6.51 1.71
CA ASP A 3 -5.68 5.24 2.25
C ASP A 3 -5.86 5.09 3.77
N ALA A 4 -5.73 6.17 4.54
CA ALA A 4 -5.62 6.11 6.00
C ALA A 4 -6.77 5.37 6.68
N SER A 5 -8.01 5.68 6.33
CA SER A 5 -9.18 5.01 6.91
C SER A 5 -9.34 3.58 6.42
N LEU A 6 -8.76 3.21 5.28
CA LEU A 6 -8.79 1.83 4.78
C LEU A 6 -7.74 0.98 5.51
N TRP A 7 -6.56 1.53 5.79
CA TRP A 7 -5.56 0.90 6.66
C TRP A 7 -6.09 0.64 8.07
N LEU A 8 -6.98 1.51 8.57
CA LEU A 8 -7.66 1.29 9.85
C LEU A 8 -8.46 -0.03 9.87
N PHE A 9 -9.09 -0.44 8.77
CA PHE A 9 -9.80 -1.73 8.72
C PHE A 9 -8.83 -2.90 8.87
N ASP A 10 -7.69 -2.88 8.16
CA ASP A 10 -6.65 -3.91 8.30
C ASP A 10 -6.15 -4.00 9.74
N ALA A 11 -5.86 -2.86 10.36
CA ALA A 11 -5.41 -2.80 11.75
C ALA A 11 -6.45 -3.34 12.74
N ILE A 12 -7.73 -2.96 12.58
CA ILE A 12 -8.84 -3.46 13.42
C ILE A 12 -9.02 -4.96 13.24
N TYR A 13 -8.93 -5.46 12.01
CA TYR A 13 -9.07 -6.88 11.74
C TYR A 13 -7.93 -7.69 12.37
N LYS A 14 -6.68 -7.24 12.23
CA LYS A 14 -5.52 -7.84 12.91
C LYS A 14 -5.68 -7.81 14.43
N TYR A 15 -6.10 -6.67 14.99
CA TYR A 15 -6.41 -6.56 16.41
C TYR A 15 -7.46 -7.59 16.86
N TYR A 16 -8.56 -7.74 16.11
CA TYR A 16 -9.59 -8.72 16.43
C TYR A 16 -9.07 -10.16 16.32
N LEU A 17 -8.25 -10.48 15.33
CA LEU A 17 -7.67 -11.82 15.19
C LEU A 17 -6.79 -12.21 16.38
N GLU A 18 -6.12 -11.26 17.01
CA GLU A 18 -5.24 -11.49 18.16
C GLU A 18 -6.00 -11.48 19.51
N THR A 19 -7.09 -10.71 19.61
CA THR A 19 -7.76 -10.45 20.91
C THR A 19 -9.14 -11.06 21.03
N GLU A 20 -9.79 -11.36 19.91
CA GLU A 20 -11.21 -11.73 19.80
C GLU A 20 -12.19 -10.73 20.48
N ASP A 21 -11.76 -9.49 20.73
CA ASP A 21 -12.55 -8.47 21.44
C ASP A 21 -13.71 -7.94 20.59
N LEU A 22 -14.79 -8.72 20.54
CA LEU A 22 -16.01 -8.37 19.82
C LEU A 22 -16.74 -7.18 20.44
N GLU A 23 -16.58 -6.94 21.75
CA GLU A 23 -17.22 -5.83 22.44
C GLU A 23 -16.68 -4.49 21.91
N PHE A 24 -15.35 -4.36 21.80
CA PHE A 24 -14.73 -3.20 21.16
C PHE A 24 -15.20 -3.02 19.72
N ILE A 25 -15.26 -4.11 18.93
CA ILE A 25 -15.74 -4.03 17.54
C ILE A 25 -17.19 -3.50 17.50
N MET A 26 -18.07 -3.99 18.37
CA MET A 26 -19.46 -3.52 18.44
C MET A 26 -19.54 -2.02 18.79
N GLN A 27 -18.67 -1.53 19.69
CA GLN A 27 -18.64 -0.10 20.06
C GLN A 27 -18.24 0.82 18.89
N ILE A 28 -17.42 0.34 17.95
CA ILE A 28 -16.96 1.13 16.80
C ILE A 28 -17.68 0.80 15.50
N TYR A 29 -18.52 -0.23 15.46
CA TYR A 29 -19.11 -0.76 14.23
C TYR A 29 -19.89 0.28 13.41
N ASP A 30 -20.66 1.14 14.07
CA ASP A 30 -21.39 2.22 13.40
C ASP A 30 -20.46 3.25 12.72
N LYS A 31 -19.28 3.51 13.32
CA LYS A 31 -18.26 4.38 12.71
C LYS A 31 -17.65 3.72 11.47
N LEU A 32 -17.40 2.41 11.52
CA LEU A 32 -16.92 1.65 10.36
C LEU A 32 -17.93 1.67 9.21
N LYS A 33 -19.22 1.46 9.51
CA LYS A 33 -20.31 1.62 8.52
C LYS A 33 -20.32 3.02 7.91
N SER A 34 -20.15 4.06 8.73
CA SER A 34 -20.10 5.45 8.25
C SER A 34 -18.92 5.67 7.30
N ILE A 35 -17.73 5.13 7.60
CA ILE A 35 -16.57 5.23 6.71
C ILE A 35 -16.90 4.57 5.36
N ILE A 36 -17.42 3.33 5.36
CA ILE A 36 -17.83 2.65 4.12
C ILE A 36 -18.82 3.50 3.32
N ALA A 37 -19.83 4.07 3.98
CA ALA A 37 -20.82 4.93 3.32
C ALA A 37 -20.19 6.18 2.69
N PHE A 38 -19.15 6.78 3.28
CA PHE A 38 -18.44 7.91 2.67
C PHE A 38 -17.64 7.52 1.42
N TYR A 39 -17.04 6.32 1.37
CA TYR A 39 -16.43 5.83 0.13
C TYR A 39 -17.48 5.60 -0.95
N MET A 40 -18.62 5.00 -0.59
CA MET A 40 -19.68 4.68 -1.56
C MET A 40 -20.41 5.90 -2.11
N ASN A 41 -20.81 6.83 -1.23
CA ASN A 41 -21.58 8.02 -1.61
C ASN A 41 -20.71 9.17 -2.10
N GLY A 42 -19.42 9.11 -1.77
CA GLY A 42 -18.46 10.15 -2.06
C GLY A 42 -18.26 11.16 -0.92
N THR A 43 -17.06 11.72 -0.90
CA THR A 43 -16.63 12.83 -0.06
C THR A 43 -15.69 13.72 -0.90
N LYS A 44 -14.97 14.65 -0.28
CA LYS A 44 -14.10 15.59 -0.99
C LYS A 44 -12.99 14.86 -1.76
N GLY A 45 -13.19 14.70 -3.06
CA GLY A 45 -12.23 14.11 -4.01
C GLY A 45 -12.06 12.59 -3.89
N ILE A 46 -12.99 11.88 -3.23
CA ILE A 46 -12.99 10.41 -3.12
C ILE A 46 -14.43 9.94 -3.36
N SER A 47 -14.62 8.93 -4.22
CA SER A 47 -15.94 8.33 -4.45
C SER A 47 -15.83 6.96 -5.09
N MET A 48 -16.83 6.12 -4.87
CA MET A 48 -17.01 4.88 -5.61
C MET A 48 -17.63 5.17 -6.98
N ASP A 49 -16.99 4.69 -8.04
CA ASP A 49 -17.49 4.76 -9.41
C ASP A 49 -18.54 3.66 -9.69
N LYS A 50 -19.14 3.71 -10.89
CA LYS A 50 -20.13 2.72 -11.34
C LYS A 50 -19.59 1.29 -11.46
N ASP A 51 -18.27 1.13 -11.55
CA ASP A 51 -17.57 -0.15 -11.55
C ASP A 51 -17.13 -0.58 -10.15
N PHE A 52 -17.67 0.06 -9.11
CA PHE A 52 -17.44 -0.22 -7.68
C PHE A 52 -16.02 0.09 -7.18
N LEU A 53 -15.14 0.57 -8.06
CA LEU A 53 -13.79 0.99 -7.72
C LEU A 53 -13.78 2.41 -7.17
N ILE A 54 -12.81 2.70 -6.31
CA ILE A 54 -12.63 4.01 -5.68
C ILE A 54 -11.81 4.92 -6.59
N TYR A 55 -12.46 5.99 -7.04
CA TYR A 55 -11.80 7.15 -7.59
C TYR A 55 -11.24 8.03 -6.46
N SER A 56 -10.05 8.60 -6.69
CA SER A 56 -9.47 9.64 -5.84
C SER A 56 -8.79 10.74 -6.66
N SER A 57 -8.83 11.98 -6.16
CA SER A 57 -8.11 13.11 -6.74
C SER A 57 -6.59 12.97 -6.56
N ALA A 58 -5.82 13.75 -7.32
CA ALA A 58 -4.37 13.69 -7.29
C ALA A 58 -3.77 13.94 -5.89
N GLY A 59 -2.69 13.21 -5.56
CA GLY A 59 -1.94 13.39 -4.30
C GLY A 59 -2.67 12.92 -3.04
N MET A 60 -3.64 12.00 -3.18
CA MET A 60 -4.38 11.46 -2.04
C MET A 60 -3.82 10.14 -1.48
N THR A 61 -2.92 9.47 -2.19
CA THR A 61 -2.26 8.22 -1.78
C THR A 61 -0.97 8.50 -1.01
N TRP A 62 -0.37 7.50 -0.34
CA TRP A 62 0.93 7.64 0.32
C TRP A 62 2.09 8.18 -0.56
N MET A 63 1.96 8.14 -1.89
CA MET A 63 2.84 8.83 -2.82
C MET A 63 2.38 10.28 -3.06
N ASP A 64 2.51 11.18 -2.09
CA ASP A 64 1.81 12.48 -2.00
C ASP A 64 2.68 13.74 -2.19
N ALA A 65 3.89 13.63 -2.75
CA ALA A 65 4.77 14.79 -2.97
C ALA A 65 4.21 15.80 -3.99
N PHE A 66 4.43 17.10 -3.74
CA PHE A 66 4.04 18.22 -4.62
C PHE A 66 5.21 19.15 -4.92
N VAL A 67 5.31 19.61 -6.17
CA VAL A 67 6.25 20.65 -6.60
C VAL A 67 5.48 21.74 -7.35
N ASP A 68 5.65 23.00 -6.93
CA ASP A 68 5.02 24.16 -7.56
C ASP A 68 3.48 24.00 -7.74
N GLY A 69 2.82 23.39 -6.75
CA GLY A 69 1.37 23.14 -6.74
C GLY A 69 0.91 21.94 -7.58
N LYS A 70 1.82 21.14 -8.13
CA LYS A 70 1.51 19.95 -8.94
C LYS A 70 2.01 18.69 -8.24
N ALA A 71 1.17 17.65 -8.20
CA ALA A 71 1.56 16.36 -7.66
C ALA A 71 2.68 15.75 -8.53
N VAL A 72 3.75 15.29 -7.88
CA VAL A 72 4.90 14.64 -8.54
C VAL A 72 4.51 13.25 -9.04
N THR A 73 3.73 12.53 -8.24
CA THR A 73 3.10 11.25 -8.56
C THR A 73 1.58 11.42 -8.42
N PRO A 74 0.88 11.94 -9.45
CA PRO A 74 -0.52 12.32 -9.30
C PRO A 74 -1.42 11.19 -8.83
N ARG A 75 -1.29 10.01 -9.46
CA ARG A 75 -2.07 8.80 -9.16
C ARG A 75 -3.59 9.04 -9.02
N GLU A 76 -4.07 10.06 -9.75
CA GLU A 76 -5.49 10.42 -9.83
C GLU A 76 -6.25 9.37 -10.62
N GLY A 77 -7.46 9.05 -10.17
CA GLY A 77 -8.24 7.93 -10.69
C GLY A 77 -8.22 6.79 -9.69
N LYS A 78 -7.89 5.59 -10.17
CA LYS A 78 -7.95 4.36 -9.38
C LYS A 78 -6.54 3.83 -9.17
N ALA A 79 -5.99 4.08 -7.98
CA ALA A 79 -4.71 3.52 -7.56
C ALA A 79 -4.87 2.06 -7.08
N VAL A 80 -3.95 1.18 -7.48
CA VAL A 80 -4.05 -0.28 -7.29
C VAL A 80 -4.21 -0.71 -5.83
N GLU A 81 -3.44 -0.13 -4.92
CA GLU A 81 -3.46 -0.47 -3.50
C GLU A 81 -4.70 0.07 -2.81
N ILE A 82 -5.26 1.19 -3.27
CA ILE A 82 -6.52 1.72 -2.75
C ILE A 82 -7.66 0.76 -3.04
N GLN A 83 -7.67 0.15 -4.23
CA GLN A 83 -8.69 -0.84 -4.57
C GLN A 83 -8.55 -2.11 -3.73
N ALA A 84 -7.31 -2.54 -3.47
CA ALA A 84 -7.08 -3.71 -2.62
C ALA A 84 -7.45 -3.47 -1.16
N LEU A 85 -7.14 -2.29 -0.63
CA LEU A 85 -7.54 -1.84 0.70
C LEU A 85 -9.07 -1.71 0.81
N TRP A 86 -9.72 -1.18 -0.24
CA TRP A 86 -11.17 -1.08 -0.31
C TRP A 86 -11.86 -2.44 -0.31
N TYR A 87 -11.38 -3.38 -1.16
CA TYR A 87 -11.85 -4.76 -1.15
C TYR A 87 -11.72 -5.38 0.25
N ASN A 88 -10.58 -5.17 0.92
CA ASN A 88 -10.37 -5.67 2.27
C ASN A 88 -11.32 -5.04 3.28
N ALA A 89 -11.55 -3.73 3.23
CA ALA A 89 -12.53 -3.08 4.11
C ALA A 89 -13.92 -3.69 3.96
N LEU A 90 -14.37 -3.98 2.74
CA LEU A 90 -15.64 -4.66 2.48
C LEU A 90 -15.67 -6.10 3.01
N LYS A 91 -14.62 -6.90 2.80
CA LYS A 91 -14.52 -8.27 3.31
C LYS A 91 -14.45 -8.33 4.84
N ILE A 92 -13.78 -7.37 5.47
CA ILE A 92 -13.71 -7.22 6.92
C ILE A 92 -15.09 -6.84 7.47
N MET A 93 -15.79 -5.91 6.81
CA MET A 93 -17.16 -5.56 7.19
C MET A 93 -18.13 -6.70 6.98
N GLU A 94 -17.99 -7.49 5.91
CA GLU A 94 -18.74 -8.73 5.72
C GLU A 94 -18.54 -9.69 6.89
N PHE A 95 -17.28 -9.89 7.32
CA PHE A 95 -16.92 -10.76 8.44
C PHE A 95 -17.54 -10.30 9.77
N PHE A 96 -17.41 -9.01 10.11
CA PHE A 96 -18.01 -8.46 11.33
C PHE A 96 -19.54 -8.43 11.27
N ALA A 97 -20.12 -8.13 10.10
CA ALA A 97 -21.56 -8.17 9.92
C ALA A 97 -22.14 -9.56 10.20
N ARG A 98 -21.47 -10.66 9.84
CA ARG A 98 -21.95 -12.02 10.21
C ARG A 98 -22.09 -12.24 11.71
N LYS A 99 -21.31 -11.52 12.52
CA LYS A 99 -21.31 -11.60 14.00
C LYS A 99 -22.27 -10.61 14.65
N ILE A 100 -22.48 -9.45 14.04
CA ILE A 100 -23.17 -8.29 14.65
C ILE A 100 -24.51 -7.99 13.97
N ASP A 101 -24.54 -7.99 12.64
CA ASP A 101 -25.70 -7.62 11.82
C ASP A 101 -25.73 -8.46 10.53
N SER A 102 -26.27 -9.69 10.65
CA SER A 102 -26.19 -10.69 9.59
C SER A 102 -26.91 -10.26 8.29
N LYS A 103 -27.85 -9.31 8.37
CA LYS A 103 -28.57 -8.78 7.19
C LYS A 103 -27.65 -7.97 6.29
N SER A 104 -26.76 -7.16 6.85
CA SER A 104 -25.84 -6.33 6.06
C SER A 104 -24.66 -7.10 5.46
N SER A 105 -24.35 -8.29 5.98
CA SER A 105 -23.24 -9.12 5.49
C SER A 105 -23.37 -9.44 4.00
N TYR A 106 -24.57 -9.74 3.54
CA TYR A 106 -24.83 -10.07 2.14
C TYR A 106 -24.53 -8.91 1.19
N SER A 107 -24.86 -7.68 1.60
CA SER A 107 -24.54 -6.49 0.80
C SER A 107 -23.04 -6.32 0.63
N TYR A 108 -22.25 -6.40 1.72
CA TYR A 108 -20.79 -6.28 1.64
C TYR A 108 -20.15 -7.35 0.77
N ALA A 109 -20.66 -8.59 0.83
CA ALA A 109 -20.20 -9.67 -0.03
C ALA A 109 -20.39 -9.36 -1.53
N ILE A 110 -21.57 -8.84 -1.92
CA ILE A 110 -21.85 -8.44 -3.30
C ILE A 110 -20.92 -7.31 -3.75
N PHE A 111 -20.74 -6.27 -2.93
CA PHE A 111 -19.84 -5.17 -3.26
C PHE A 111 -18.40 -5.66 -3.43
N ALA A 112 -17.92 -6.50 -2.54
CA ALA A 112 -16.57 -7.05 -2.61
C ALA A 112 -16.35 -7.88 -3.90
N GLU A 113 -17.33 -8.69 -4.31
CA GLU A 113 -17.21 -9.47 -5.55
C GLU A 113 -17.14 -8.57 -6.78
N ASN A 114 -18.01 -7.55 -6.87
CA ASN A 114 -17.96 -6.58 -7.96
C ASN A 114 -16.62 -5.82 -8.00
N VAL A 115 -16.07 -5.46 -6.84
CA VAL A 115 -14.74 -4.84 -6.75
C VAL A 115 -13.68 -5.78 -7.28
N LYS A 116 -13.70 -7.06 -6.89
CA LYS A 116 -12.72 -8.06 -7.35
C LYS A 116 -12.76 -8.26 -8.87
N GLU A 117 -13.95 -8.44 -9.44
CA GLU A 117 -14.13 -8.61 -10.89
C GLU A 117 -13.62 -7.38 -11.67
N ASN A 118 -14.04 -6.18 -11.27
CA ASN A 118 -13.62 -4.94 -11.94
C ASN A 118 -12.14 -4.62 -11.70
N PHE A 119 -11.59 -4.96 -10.53
CA PHE A 119 -10.16 -4.84 -10.24
C PHE A 119 -9.33 -5.69 -11.19
N LEU A 120 -9.63 -6.99 -11.32
CA LEU A 120 -8.87 -7.87 -12.20
C LEU A 120 -8.97 -7.42 -13.66
N LYS A 121 -10.17 -7.03 -14.12
CA LYS A 121 -10.37 -6.46 -15.46
C LYS A 121 -9.57 -5.18 -15.69
N THR A 122 -9.43 -4.35 -14.66
CA THR A 122 -8.82 -3.02 -14.78
C THR A 122 -7.31 -3.06 -14.65
N PHE A 123 -6.76 -3.84 -13.71
CA PHE A 123 -5.35 -3.74 -13.30
C PHE A 123 -4.46 -4.86 -13.82
N TRP A 124 -4.99 -6.06 -14.07
CA TRP A 124 -4.18 -7.17 -14.57
C TRP A 124 -3.81 -6.95 -16.04
N ASN A 125 -2.52 -6.89 -16.35
CA ASN A 125 -2.04 -6.70 -17.73
C ASN A 125 -1.52 -7.99 -18.39
N GLY A 126 -1.66 -9.14 -17.72
CA GLY A 126 -1.13 -10.44 -18.17
C GLY A 126 0.20 -10.84 -17.53
N ASN A 127 0.90 -9.93 -16.84
CA ASN A 127 2.19 -10.21 -16.19
C ASN A 127 2.28 -9.62 -14.77
N TYR A 128 1.75 -8.43 -14.54
CA TYR A 128 1.72 -7.74 -13.25
C TYR A 128 0.48 -6.83 -13.14
N LEU A 129 0.31 -6.17 -11.98
CA LEU A 129 -0.76 -5.19 -11.78
C LEU A 129 -0.26 -3.78 -12.15
N LYS A 130 -1.02 -3.08 -12.99
CA LYS A 130 -0.81 -1.65 -13.28
C LYS A 130 -0.80 -0.82 -12.00
N ASP A 131 -0.08 0.30 -11.98
CA ASP A 131 -0.05 1.19 -10.81
C ASP A 131 -1.39 1.93 -10.62
N THR A 132 -2.01 2.33 -11.73
CA THR A 132 -3.33 2.95 -11.76
C THR A 132 -4.18 2.38 -12.90
N ASP A 133 -5.45 2.78 -13.00
CA ASP A 133 -6.30 2.47 -14.15
C ASP A 133 -5.71 2.95 -15.48
N LYS A 134 -4.89 4.01 -15.45
CA LYS A 134 -4.34 4.71 -16.63
C LYS A 134 -2.83 4.58 -16.78
N ASP A 135 -2.13 3.97 -15.83
CA ASP A 135 -0.67 3.90 -15.80
C ASP A 135 -0.22 2.47 -15.49
N ASP A 136 0.46 1.85 -16.46
CA ASP A 136 1.01 0.51 -16.38
C ASP A 136 2.46 0.47 -15.86
N THR A 137 2.99 1.58 -15.36
CA THR A 137 4.32 1.61 -14.76
C THR A 137 4.45 0.57 -13.64
N ILE A 138 5.53 -0.21 -13.66
CA ILE A 138 5.85 -1.15 -12.58
C ILE A 138 6.18 -0.35 -11.32
N ARG A 139 5.26 -0.36 -10.35
CA ARG A 139 5.41 0.27 -9.03
C ARG A 139 5.25 -0.78 -7.92
N PRO A 140 5.79 -0.53 -6.72
CA PRO A 140 5.68 -1.47 -5.61
C PRO A 140 4.28 -1.51 -4.97
N ASN A 141 3.37 -0.60 -5.34
CA ASN A 141 2.03 -0.51 -4.78
C ASN A 141 1.23 -1.81 -4.93
N GLN A 142 1.49 -2.58 -5.99
CA GLN A 142 0.91 -3.91 -6.17
C GLN A 142 1.27 -4.91 -5.06
N LEU A 143 2.39 -4.72 -4.35
CA LEU A 143 2.75 -5.57 -3.20
C LEU A 143 1.75 -5.45 -2.06
N VAL A 144 1.11 -4.29 -1.88
CA VAL A 144 0.05 -4.12 -0.90
C VAL A 144 -1.12 -5.07 -1.22
N ALA A 145 -1.51 -5.15 -2.50
CA ALA A 145 -2.59 -6.04 -2.94
C ALA A 145 -2.31 -7.54 -2.69
N LEU A 146 -1.04 -7.94 -2.51
CA LEU A 146 -0.63 -9.32 -2.27
C LEU A 146 -0.51 -9.71 -0.78
N ASN A 147 -0.53 -8.72 0.11
CA ASN A 147 -0.15 -8.84 1.52
C ASN A 147 -1.28 -8.44 2.49
N LEU A 148 -2.47 -8.16 1.98
CA LEU A 148 -3.66 -7.93 2.80
C LEU A 148 -4.36 -9.27 3.14
N PRO A 149 -5.17 -9.34 4.22
CA PRO A 149 -5.81 -10.56 4.66
C PRO A 149 -6.69 -11.24 3.61
N PHE A 150 -7.36 -10.45 2.77
CA PHE A 150 -8.17 -10.94 1.66
C PHE A 150 -7.53 -10.52 0.33
N VAL A 151 -7.00 -11.48 -0.41
CA VAL A 151 -6.27 -11.25 -1.66
C VAL A 151 -7.19 -11.49 -2.87
N MET A 152 -7.19 -10.58 -3.85
CA MET A 152 -8.01 -10.68 -5.06
C MET A 152 -7.38 -11.49 -6.18
N VAL A 153 -6.05 -11.57 -6.22
CA VAL A 153 -5.31 -12.27 -7.28
C VAL A 153 -5.10 -13.74 -6.94
N GLU A 154 -5.05 -14.56 -7.99
CA GLU A 154 -4.75 -15.99 -7.88
C GLU A 154 -3.26 -16.23 -7.67
N LYS A 155 -2.89 -17.47 -7.33
CA LYS A 155 -1.52 -17.83 -6.98
C LYS A 155 -0.54 -17.59 -8.13
N GLU A 156 -0.92 -17.97 -9.35
CA GLU A 156 -0.11 -17.84 -10.55
C GLU A 156 0.14 -16.36 -10.89
N MET A 157 -0.89 -15.52 -10.73
CA MET A 157 -0.75 -14.06 -10.88
C MET A 157 0.19 -13.49 -9.80
N LYS A 158 0.04 -13.93 -8.54
CA LYS A 158 0.91 -13.52 -7.44
C LYS A 158 2.37 -13.86 -7.71
N ASP A 159 2.67 -15.08 -8.15
CA ASP A 159 4.03 -15.50 -8.48
C ASP A 159 4.61 -14.68 -9.63
N SER A 160 3.81 -14.38 -10.66
CA SER A 160 4.18 -13.50 -11.78
C SER A 160 4.51 -12.07 -11.31
N ILE A 161 3.65 -11.48 -10.48
CA ILE A 161 3.86 -10.15 -9.91
C ILE A 161 5.14 -10.10 -9.08
N LEU A 162 5.34 -11.07 -8.18
CA LEU A 162 6.52 -11.11 -7.31
C LEU A 162 7.80 -11.22 -8.12
N LYS A 163 7.80 -12.01 -9.21
CA LYS A 163 8.92 -12.11 -10.14
C LYS A 163 9.22 -10.75 -10.77
N VAL A 164 8.23 -10.07 -11.34
CA VAL A 164 8.40 -8.76 -11.99
C VAL A 164 8.93 -7.72 -11.00
N VAL A 165 8.37 -7.66 -9.79
CA VAL A 165 8.84 -6.71 -8.76
C VAL A 165 10.27 -7.03 -8.32
N ARG A 166 10.62 -8.31 -8.15
CA ARG A 166 11.99 -8.72 -7.82
C ARG A 166 12.97 -8.35 -8.92
N GLU A 167 12.64 -8.56 -10.18
CA GLU A 167 13.55 -8.26 -11.30
C GLU A 167 13.76 -6.74 -11.51
N ASN A 168 12.75 -5.92 -11.23
CA ASN A 168 12.77 -4.49 -11.63
C ASN A 168 12.97 -3.51 -10.48
N LEU A 169 12.58 -3.86 -9.26
CA LEU A 169 12.52 -2.92 -8.12
C LEU A 169 13.37 -3.33 -6.91
N ILE A 170 13.69 -4.61 -6.74
CA ILE A 170 14.45 -5.07 -5.57
C ILE A 170 15.90 -4.59 -5.61
N THR A 171 16.43 -4.35 -4.43
CA THR A 171 17.85 -4.08 -4.15
C THR A 171 18.21 -4.79 -2.84
N GLU A 172 19.49 -4.82 -2.49
CA GLU A 172 19.92 -5.30 -1.16
C GLU A 172 19.39 -4.44 0.00
N PHE A 173 19.01 -3.18 -0.27
CA PHE A 173 18.48 -2.23 0.71
C PHE A 173 16.94 -2.17 0.76
N GLY A 174 16.26 -2.96 -0.07
CA GLY A 174 14.79 -2.99 -0.14
C GLY A 174 14.24 -2.68 -1.53
N VAL A 175 13.03 -2.11 -1.59
CA VAL A 175 12.26 -1.96 -2.83
C VAL A 175 12.26 -0.51 -3.31
N ARG A 176 12.74 -0.27 -4.54
CA ARG A 176 12.64 1.03 -5.21
C ARG A 176 11.18 1.36 -5.53
N THR A 177 10.86 2.65 -5.48
CA THR A 177 9.54 3.17 -5.87
C THR A 177 9.35 3.23 -7.38
N LEU A 178 10.42 3.17 -8.18
CA LEU A 178 10.37 3.22 -9.64
C LEU A 178 11.55 2.45 -10.27
N PRO A 179 11.38 1.77 -11.42
CA PRO A 179 12.48 1.08 -12.10
C PRO A 179 13.57 2.04 -12.57
N LYS A 180 14.83 1.61 -12.48
CA LYS A 180 16.01 2.45 -12.82
C LYS A 180 16.04 2.88 -14.30
N ASN A 181 15.45 2.09 -15.19
CA ASN A 181 15.36 2.39 -16.63
C ASN A 181 14.19 3.33 -16.99
N HIS A 182 13.35 3.72 -16.03
CA HIS A 182 12.24 4.63 -16.29
C HIS A 182 12.74 6.08 -16.45
N LYS A 183 12.19 6.82 -17.42
CA LYS A 183 12.63 8.19 -17.74
C LYS A 183 12.58 9.19 -16.58
N ASN A 184 11.66 8.97 -15.64
CA ASN A 184 11.47 9.82 -14.46
C ASN A 184 12.24 9.30 -13.22
N PHE A 185 13.07 8.27 -13.37
CA PHE A 185 13.84 7.73 -12.26
C PHE A 185 14.79 8.77 -11.66
N CYS A 186 14.65 9.01 -10.37
CA CYS A 186 15.49 9.86 -9.55
C CYS A 186 15.79 9.12 -8.23
N GLY A 187 16.94 8.44 -8.20
CA GLY A 187 17.34 7.61 -7.06
C GLY A 187 17.89 8.41 -5.88
N ASN A 188 18.38 9.64 -6.09
CA ASN A 188 19.10 10.39 -5.06
C ASN A 188 18.18 11.44 -4.42
N TYR A 189 17.79 11.23 -3.17
CA TYR A 189 17.03 12.18 -2.35
C TYR A 189 17.98 13.20 -1.70
N SER A 190 18.35 14.22 -2.47
CA SER A 190 19.30 15.25 -2.06
C SER A 190 18.97 16.61 -2.67
N GLY A 191 19.67 17.67 -2.22
CA GLY A 191 19.43 19.04 -2.69
C GLY A 191 18.34 19.78 -1.92
N GLY A 192 17.68 20.71 -2.61
CA GLY A 192 16.60 21.52 -2.03
C GLY A 192 15.31 20.74 -1.87
N LEU A 193 14.25 21.44 -1.44
CA LEU A 193 12.93 20.83 -1.27
C LEU A 193 12.41 20.24 -2.60
N LYS A 194 12.55 21.00 -3.69
CA LYS A 194 12.06 20.61 -5.01
C LYS A 194 12.74 19.34 -5.54
N GLU A 195 14.06 19.25 -5.45
CA GLU A 195 14.81 18.08 -5.89
C GLU A 195 14.46 16.84 -5.08
N ARG A 196 14.32 17.01 -3.76
CA ARG A 196 13.91 15.95 -2.83
C ARG A 196 12.50 15.45 -3.12
N ASP A 197 11.53 16.34 -3.31
CA ASP A 197 10.14 15.97 -3.63
C ASP A 197 10.01 15.26 -4.98
N LEU A 198 10.84 15.63 -5.97
CA LEU A 198 10.92 14.93 -7.25
C LEU A 198 11.43 13.49 -7.09
N ALA A 199 12.40 13.25 -6.21
CA ALA A 199 12.97 11.93 -5.92
C ALA A 199 12.10 11.06 -5.01
N TYR A 200 11.35 11.68 -4.10
CA TYR A 200 10.71 11.05 -2.93
C TYR A 200 9.92 9.78 -3.23
N HIS A 201 9.21 9.73 -4.36
CA HIS A 201 8.49 8.54 -4.85
C HIS A 201 8.85 8.15 -6.29
N ASN A 202 9.98 8.62 -6.84
CA ASN A 202 10.38 8.29 -8.22
C ASN A 202 11.75 7.61 -8.29
N GLY A 203 12.12 6.80 -7.30
CA GLY A 203 13.34 6.00 -7.40
C GLY A 203 13.93 5.61 -6.07
N THR A 204 13.67 6.38 -5.01
CA THR A 204 14.05 6.05 -3.64
C THR A 204 13.52 4.69 -3.20
N ILE A 205 14.21 4.09 -2.24
CA ILE A 205 13.85 2.83 -1.61
C ILE A 205 13.10 3.13 -0.32
N TRP A 206 12.01 2.41 -0.09
CA TRP A 206 11.22 2.53 1.14
C TRP A 206 11.26 1.23 1.94
N PRO A 207 11.88 1.21 3.14
CA PRO A 207 12.09 -0.02 3.90
C PRO A 207 10.82 -0.82 4.24
N TRP A 208 9.70 -0.15 4.52
CA TRP A 208 8.45 -0.84 4.84
C TRP A 208 7.97 -1.77 3.71
N LEU A 209 8.23 -1.41 2.44
CA LEU A 209 7.93 -2.23 1.29
C LEU A 209 8.77 -3.51 1.26
N PHE A 210 9.98 -3.48 1.83
CA PHE A 210 10.80 -4.67 1.88
C PHE A 210 10.17 -5.74 2.77
N GLY A 211 9.53 -5.34 3.87
CA GLY A 211 8.77 -6.26 4.71
C GLY A 211 7.58 -6.95 4.00
N LEU A 212 7.14 -6.45 2.83
CA LEU A 212 6.09 -7.08 2.02
C LEU A 212 6.59 -8.19 1.08
N ILE A 213 7.89 -8.22 0.77
CA ILE A 213 8.43 -9.13 -0.27
C ILE A 213 9.70 -9.87 0.15
N GLY A 214 10.51 -9.28 1.03
CA GLY A 214 11.72 -9.88 1.55
C GLY A 214 11.41 -11.16 2.32
N ASN A 215 12.27 -12.16 2.17
CA ASN A 215 12.27 -13.34 3.05
C ASN A 215 13.00 -13.02 4.36
N LYS A 216 12.90 -13.90 5.37
CA LYS A 216 13.49 -13.65 6.70
C LYS A 216 15.01 -13.41 6.66
N GLU A 217 15.71 -14.09 5.77
CA GLU A 217 17.17 -13.95 5.65
C GLU A 217 17.54 -12.60 5.01
N GLU A 218 16.83 -12.19 3.96
CA GLU A 218 16.96 -10.87 3.33
C GLU A 218 16.71 -9.75 4.34
N ILE A 219 15.61 -9.85 5.11
CA ILE A 219 15.27 -8.86 6.14
C ILE A 219 16.32 -8.82 7.25
N LYS A 220 16.84 -9.96 7.70
CA LYS A 220 17.88 -10.00 8.72
C LYS A 220 19.15 -9.29 8.25
N LYS A 221 19.62 -9.57 7.03
CA LYS A 221 20.78 -8.90 6.43
C LYS A 221 20.57 -7.39 6.32
N PHE A 222 19.39 -6.99 5.85
CA PHE A 222 18.99 -5.58 5.78
C PHE A 222 19.05 -4.89 7.15
N VAL A 223 18.49 -5.51 8.19
CA VAL A 223 18.52 -4.95 9.55
C VAL A 223 19.95 -4.82 10.07
N GLU A 224 20.78 -5.85 9.89
CA GLU A 224 22.20 -5.81 10.28
C GLU A 224 22.96 -4.66 9.60
N MET A 225 22.62 -4.35 8.35
CA MET A 225 23.20 -3.25 7.59
C MET A 225 22.66 -1.89 8.03
N GLU A 226 21.35 -1.71 8.16
CA GLU A 226 20.72 -0.38 8.36
C GLU A 226 20.75 0.13 9.80
N ILE A 227 20.69 -0.76 10.80
CA ILE A 227 20.48 -0.39 12.22
C ILE A 227 21.57 0.52 12.81
N ASN A 228 22.72 0.63 12.14
CA ASN A 228 23.86 1.47 12.55
C ASN A 228 24.23 2.56 11.52
N ARG A 229 23.49 2.70 10.40
CA ARG A 229 23.86 3.60 9.29
C ARG A 229 23.42 5.05 9.48
N TYR A 230 22.24 5.30 10.06
CA TYR A 230 21.67 6.65 10.16
C TYR A 230 21.17 6.98 11.56
N GLY A 231 20.29 6.15 12.12
CA GLY A 231 19.88 6.21 13.52
C GLY A 231 20.22 4.90 14.22
N LEU A 232 20.91 4.98 15.36
CA LEU A 232 21.26 3.79 16.14
C LEU A 232 20.00 3.07 16.62
N GLY A 233 19.86 1.79 16.26
CA GLY A 233 18.69 1.00 16.65
C GLY A 233 17.42 1.31 15.84
N CYS A 234 17.53 2.10 14.76
CA CYS A 234 16.38 2.59 14.01
C CYS A 234 16.44 2.18 12.53
N ILE A 235 15.30 2.27 11.86
CA ILE A 235 15.18 2.13 10.41
C ILE A 235 14.62 3.44 9.87
N SER A 236 15.30 3.98 8.88
CA SER A 236 14.97 5.25 8.22
C SER A 236 13.64 5.19 7.47
N GLU A 237 13.14 6.36 7.12
CA GLU A 237 11.98 6.51 6.26
C GLU A 237 12.24 6.02 4.84
N LEU A 238 13.38 6.42 4.28
CA LEU A 238 13.77 6.05 2.93
C LEU A 238 15.29 5.95 2.80
N ILE A 239 15.71 5.31 1.72
CA ILE A 239 17.10 5.14 1.32
C ILE A 239 17.23 5.60 -0.12
N ASP A 240 18.35 6.22 -0.49
CA ASP A 240 18.65 6.54 -1.88
C ASP A 240 18.55 5.27 -2.74
N GLY A 241 17.84 5.35 -3.86
CA GLY A 241 17.64 4.25 -4.80
C GLY A 241 18.83 3.96 -5.70
N ASP A 242 19.87 4.79 -5.66
CA ASP A 242 21.12 4.58 -6.38
C ASP A 242 22.33 4.66 -5.43
N HIS A 243 23.46 4.16 -5.90
CA HIS A 243 24.70 4.17 -5.12
C HIS A 243 25.05 5.60 -4.66
N PRO A 244 25.39 5.83 -3.38
CA PRO A 244 25.82 4.84 -2.38
C PRO A 244 24.73 4.28 -1.43
N PHE A 245 23.45 4.43 -1.77
CA PHE A 245 22.31 3.95 -0.97
C PHE A 245 22.30 4.56 0.44
N GLU A 246 22.45 5.88 0.54
CA GLU A 246 22.44 6.56 1.84
C GLU A 246 21.02 6.58 2.42
N SER A 247 20.88 6.30 3.72
CA SER A 247 19.61 6.42 4.42
C SER A 247 19.29 7.90 4.67
N LYS A 248 18.04 8.30 4.44
CA LYS A 248 17.56 9.70 4.47
C LYS A 248 16.15 9.81 5.09
N GLY A 249 15.61 11.02 5.09
CA GLY A 249 14.28 11.31 5.60
C GLY A 249 14.22 11.24 7.13
N CYS A 250 13.08 10.84 7.68
CA CYS A 250 12.96 10.59 9.11
C CYS A 250 13.93 9.47 9.56
N ILE A 251 14.68 9.73 10.64
CA ILE A 251 15.69 8.81 11.19
C ILE A 251 15.08 7.50 11.70
N SER A 252 13.90 7.59 12.31
CA SER A 252 13.19 6.47 12.92
C SER A 252 11.74 6.46 12.50
N GLN A 253 11.41 5.64 11.50
CA GLN A 253 10.11 5.68 10.88
C GLN A 253 9.24 4.48 11.28
N ALA A 254 8.09 4.78 11.90
CA ALA A 254 7.23 3.78 12.54
C ALA A 254 6.76 2.66 11.60
N TRP A 255 6.28 2.97 10.39
CA TRP A 255 5.83 1.95 9.44
C TRP A 255 6.95 1.05 8.92
N SER A 256 8.19 1.56 8.86
CA SER A 256 9.36 0.81 8.41
C SER A 256 9.71 -0.22 9.48
N VAL A 257 9.86 0.24 10.72
CA VAL A 257 10.15 -0.64 11.87
C VAL A 257 9.03 -1.66 12.05
N GLY A 258 7.76 -1.22 12.09
CA GLY A 258 6.61 -2.08 12.30
C GLY A 258 6.52 -3.20 11.25
N LYS A 259 6.68 -2.87 9.97
CA LYS A 259 6.55 -3.87 8.91
C LYS A 259 7.72 -4.85 8.84
N ILE A 260 8.92 -4.39 9.18
CA ILE A 260 10.10 -5.25 9.29
C ILE A 260 9.95 -6.23 10.47
N LEU A 261 9.47 -5.77 11.63
CA LEU A 261 9.18 -6.63 12.78
C LEU A 261 8.09 -7.66 12.46
N GLU A 262 7.00 -7.26 11.82
CA GLU A 262 5.94 -8.18 11.37
C GLU A 262 6.53 -9.30 10.52
N LYS A 263 7.43 -8.98 9.59
CA LYS A 263 8.07 -9.97 8.72
C LYS A 263 9.06 -10.89 9.44
N MET A 264 9.74 -10.40 10.47
CA MET A 264 10.64 -11.22 11.28
C MET A 264 9.85 -12.23 12.14
N ASN A 265 8.65 -11.85 12.59
CA ASN A 265 7.81 -12.65 13.48
C ASN A 265 6.86 -13.62 12.76
N SER A 266 6.54 -13.41 11.47
CA SER A 266 5.68 -14.30 10.66
C SER A 266 6.33 -15.64 10.35
#